data_AF-A0AAW7L1G2-F1
#
_entry.id   AF-A0AAW7L1G2-F1
#
_cell.length_a   1.000
_cell.length_b   1.000
_cell.length_c   1.000
_cell.angle_alpha   90.00
_cell.angle_beta   90.00
_cell.angle_gamma   90.00
#
_symmetry.space_group_name_H-M   'P 1'
#
loop_
_entity.id
_entity.type
_entity.pdbx_description
1 polymer ?
#
loop_
_entity_poly.entity_id
_entity_poly.type
_entity_poly.pdbx_seq_one_letter_code
_entity_poly.pdbx_strand_id
1 'polypeptide(L)'
;MSELSKEQVIDYLHQHPDFLVQHPELLTQLELQQQAQGATSLVHIQQRQLREHNTLLKNQIDAMSKHATQNELVYRLFSQCHRQLWNHDDFDTLANNLRNIICSSEDVNDCKLVKYNPKYDELIAHRLTHSGHYLGRINQQERELLFSEDTQSVAIYLIGDTKHPIAILAFGSSNVNHFEPAQDNLFVLDFINALHLRLQKLA
;
A
#
# COMPACT_ATOMS: atom_id res chain seq x y z
N MET A 1 -59.38 38.22 6.99
CA MET A 1 -58.22 37.74 7.77
C MET A 1 -57.20 38.86 7.73
N SER A 2 -56.74 39.32 8.89
CA SER A 2 -55.87 40.49 9.03
C SER A 2 -54.56 40.30 8.26
N GLU A 3 -54.24 41.21 7.34
CA GLU A 3 -52.95 41.20 6.65
C GLU A 3 -51.85 41.50 7.67
N LEU A 4 -50.92 40.55 7.87
CA LEU A 4 -49.72 40.78 8.66
C LEU A 4 -48.80 41.74 7.92
N SER A 5 -48.30 42.77 8.61
CA SER A 5 -47.31 43.67 8.03
C SER A 5 -45.94 42.99 7.98
N LYS A 6 -45.10 43.39 7.02
CA LYS A 6 -43.74 42.85 6.85
C LYS A 6 -42.89 43.01 8.12
N GLU A 7 -43.09 44.11 8.84
CA GLU A 7 -42.40 44.42 10.10
C GLU A 7 -42.77 43.40 11.20
N GLN A 8 -44.05 43.00 11.27
CA GLN A 8 -44.50 42.00 12.24
C GLN A 8 -43.91 40.62 11.96
N VAL A 9 -43.70 40.26 10.69
CA VAL A 9 -43.06 38.99 10.31
C VAL A 9 -41.57 39.01 10.65
N ILE A 10 -40.89 40.15 10.45
CA ILE A 10 -39.48 40.32 10.79
C ILE A 10 -39.27 40.24 12.30
N ASP A 11 -40.10 40.93 13.09
CA ASP A 11 -40.03 40.89 14.55
C ASP A 11 -40.29 39.48 15.08
N TYR A 12 -41.23 38.74 14.48
CA TYR A 12 -41.53 37.35 14.84
C TYR A 12 -40.35 36.41 14.60
N LEU A 13 -39.66 36.53 13.46
CA LEU A 13 -38.49 35.70 13.15
C LEU A 13 -37.28 36.05 14.03
N HIS A 14 -37.12 37.32 14.42
CA HIS A 14 -36.08 37.71 15.38
C HIS A 14 -36.33 37.17 16.79
N GLN A 15 -37.60 37.11 17.22
CA GLN A 15 -37.98 36.57 18.52
C GLN A 15 -37.95 35.03 18.56
N HIS A 16 -38.01 34.38 17.40
CA HIS A 16 -37.97 32.92 17.26
C HIS A 16 -36.89 32.48 16.24
N PRO A 17 -35.59 32.56 16.57
CA PRO A 17 -34.50 32.23 15.65
C PRO A 17 -34.49 30.75 15.24
N ASP A 18 -35.02 29.87 16.07
CA ASP A 18 -35.08 28.43 15.82
C ASP A 18 -36.23 28.03 14.87
N PHE A 19 -37.16 28.95 14.59
CA PHE A 19 -38.36 28.69 13.78
C PHE A 19 -38.02 28.17 12.39
N LEU A 20 -36.99 28.74 11.76
CA LEU A 20 -36.52 28.32 10.44
C LEU A 20 -35.76 26.98 10.48
N VAL A 21 -35.18 26.63 11.62
CA VAL A 21 -34.53 25.33 11.83
C VAL A 21 -35.57 24.23 12.05
N GLN A 22 -36.68 24.57 12.73
CA GLN A 22 -37.80 23.65 12.99
C GLN A 22 -38.71 23.44 11.78
N HIS A 23 -38.71 24.39 10.83
CA HIS A 23 -39.51 24.34 9.60
C HIS A 23 -38.65 24.50 8.32
N PRO A 24 -37.74 23.56 8.04
CA PRO A 24 -36.86 23.61 6.87
C PRO A 24 -37.60 23.58 5.53
N GLU A 25 -38.84 23.09 5.51
CA GLU A 25 -39.75 23.13 4.36
C GLU A 25 -40.06 24.56 3.88
N LEU A 26 -40.11 25.54 4.79
CA LEU A 26 -40.34 26.95 4.45
C LEU A 26 -39.12 27.57 3.77
N LEU A 27 -37.92 27.20 4.21
CA LEU A 27 -36.65 27.56 3.58
C LEU A 27 -36.58 27.03 2.15
N THR A 28 -36.96 25.77 1.97
CA THR A 28 -36.99 25.11 0.66
C THR A 28 -37.96 25.80 -0.30
N GLN A 29 -39.12 26.25 0.19
CA GLN A 29 -40.12 26.98 -0.61
C GLN A 29 -39.71 28.43 -0.91
N LEU A 30 -39.07 29.12 0.02
CA LEU A 30 -38.51 30.47 -0.19
C LEU A 30 -37.35 30.46 -1.19
N GLU A 31 -36.47 29.46 -1.11
CA GLU A 31 -35.41 29.22 -2.10
C GLU A 31 -36.01 28.95 -3.49
N LEU A 32 -37.03 28.09 -3.60
CA LEU A 32 -37.72 27.81 -4.87
C LEU A 32 -38.32 29.05 -5.54
N GLN A 33 -38.84 30.00 -4.75
CA GLN A 33 -39.36 31.28 -5.28
C GLN A 33 -38.24 32.21 -5.78
N GLN A 34 -37.05 32.19 -5.15
CA GLN A 34 -35.85 32.84 -5.71
C GLN A 34 -35.29 32.07 -6.92
N GLN A 35 -35.45 30.75 -6.97
CA GLN A 35 -35.00 29.86 -8.06
C GLN A 35 -35.74 30.07 -9.38
N ALA A 36 -36.91 30.73 -9.38
CA ALA A 36 -37.58 31.15 -10.62
C ALA A 36 -36.76 32.19 -11.41
N GLN A 37 -35.72 32.79 -10.81
CA GLN A 37 -34.67 33.55 -11.50
C GLN A 37 -33.33 32.77 -11.67
N GLY A 38 -33.36 31.46 -11.40
CA GLY A 38 -32.21 30.62 -11.02
C GLY A 38 -31.61 29.73 -12.10
N ALA A 39 -31.52 30.17 -13.37
CA ALA A 39 -30.71 29.47 -14.38
C ALA A 39 -29.21 29.39 -14.00
N THR A 40 -28.74 30.29 -13.13
CA THR A 40 -27.36 30.32 -12.61
C THR A 40 -27.11 29.27 -11.53
N SER A 41 -28.11 28.92 -10.71
CA SER A 41 -27.95 28.03 -9.54
C SER A 41 -27.59 26.59 -9.92
N LEU A 42 -28.30 26.01 -10.91
CA LEU A 42 -28.03 24.65 -11.39
C LEU A 42 -26.67 24.54 -12.10
N VAL A 43 -26.27 25.57 -12.85
CA VAL A 43 -24.95 25.63 -13.51
C VAL A 43 -23.83 25.70 -12.46
N HIS A 44 -24.02 26.45 -11.37
CA HIS A 44 -23.05 26.50 -10.27
C HIS A 44 -22.93 25.15 -9.53
N ILE A 45 -24.05 24.44 -9.30
CA ILE A 45 -24.03 23.10 -8.70
C ILE A 45 -23.31 22.10 -9.62
N GLN A 46 -23.62 22.09 -10.92
CA GLN A 46 -22.94 21.24 -11.89
C GLN A 46 -21.44 21.58 -12.01
N GLN A 47 -21.08 22.86 -12.00
CA GLN A 47 -19.69 23.30 -12.03
C GLN A 47 -18.93 22.85 -10.78
N ARG A 48 -19.58 22.89 -9.61
CA ARG A 48 -19.01 22.37 -8.36
C ARG A 48 -18.78 20.86 -8.43
N GLN A 49 -19.78 20.09 -8.86
CA GLN A 49 -19.65 18.64 -9.03
C GLN A 49 -18.55 18.26 -10.02
N LEU A 50 -18.45 18.98 -11.15
CA LEU A 50 -17.39 18.79 -12.13
C LEU A 50 -16.00 19.09 -11.55
N ARG A 51 -15.86 20.14 -10.74
CA ARG A 51 -14.60 20.45 -10.04
C ARG A 51 -14.24 19.37 -9.04
N GLU A 52 -15.18 18.92 -8.22
CA GLU A 52 -14.98 17.84 -7.25
C GLU A 52 -14.54 16.54 -7.96
N HIS A 53 -15.22 16.18 -9.06
CA HIS A 53 -14.85 15.02 -9.86
C HIS A 53 -13.48 15.17 -10.53
N ASN A 54 -13.15 16.35 -11.06
CA ASN A 54 -11.84 16.62 -11.67
C ASN A 54 -10.72 16.50 -10.64
N THR A 55 -10.92 17.01 -9.42
CA THR A 55 -9.98 16.85 -8.31
C THR A 55 -9.80 15.38 -7.94
N LEU A 56 -10.89 14.61 -7.87
CA LEU A 56 -10.84 13.18 -7.58
C LEU A 56 -10.05 12.42 -8.66
N LEU A 57 -10.31 12.68 -9.94
CA LEU A 57 -9.58 12.06 -11.04
C LEU A 57 -8.09 12.45 -11.04
N LYS A 58 -7.75 13.71 -10.75
CA LYS A 58 -6.35 14.13 -10.59
C LYS A 58 -5.66 13.35 -9.48
N ASN A 59 -6.30 13.23 -8.32
CA ASN A 59 -5.74 12.46 -7.21
C ASN A 59 -5.54 10.98 -7.57
N GLN A 60 -6.45 10.39 -8.35
CA GLN A 60 -6.31 9.02 -8.84
C GLN A 60 -5.14 8.87 -9.82
N ILE A 61 -4.98 9.79 -10.76
CA ILE A 61 -3.85 9.81 -11.70
C ILE A 61 -2.53 9.95 -10.94
N ASP A 62 -2.47 10.84 -9.96
CA ASP A 62 -1.27 11.03 -9.13
C ASP A 62 -0.92 9.77 -8.35
N ALA A 63 -1.92 9.06 -7.80
CA ALA A 63 -1.73 7.78 -7.13
C ALA A 63 -1.21 6.70 -8.10
N MET A 64 -1.81 6.57 -9.28
CA MET A 64 -1.36 5.62 -10.30
C MET A 64 0.07 5.91 -10.76
N SER A 65 0.42 7.18 -10.94
CA SER A 65 1.77 7.61 -11.32
C SER A 65 2.79 7.23 -10.25
N LYS A 66 2.46 7.44 -8.96
CA LYS A 66 3.29 7.00 -7.82
C LYS A 66 3.48 5.48 -7.80
N HIS A 67 2.42 4.70 -8.04
CA HIS A 67 2.55 3.25 -8.11
C HIS A 67 3.40 2.80 -9.30
N ALA A 68 3.26 3.45 -10.46
CA ALA A 68 4.06 3.12 -11.64
C ALA A 68 5.56 3.37 -11.39
N THR A 69 5.92 4.48 -10.75
CA THR A 69 7.32 4.77 -10.42
C THR A 69 7.88 3.80 -9.37
N GLN A 70 7.10 3.44 -8.35
CA GLN A 70 7.47 2.40 -7.38
C GLN A 70 7.70 1.05 -8.06
N ASN A 71 6.78 0.62 -8.92
CA ASN A 71 6.89 -0.64 -9.67
C ASN A 71 8.13 -0.67 -10.57
N GLU A 72 8.44 0.44 -11.23
CA GLU A 72 9.64 0.56 -12.06
C GLU A 72 10.93 0.43 -11.24
N LEU A 73 10.97 1.00 -10.03
CA LEU A 73 12.11 0.86 -9.12
C LEU A 73 12.31 -0.60 -8.69
N VAL A 74 11.22 -1.27 -8.28
CA VAL A 74 11.25 -2.70 -7.93
C VAL A 74 11.74 -3.54 -9.10
N TYR A 75 11.20 -3.31 -10.31
CA TYR A 75 11.64 -4.01 -11.52
C TYR A 75 13.14 -3.80 -11.81
N ARG A 76 13.62 -2.55 -11.74
CA ARG A 76 15.04 -2.24 -11.96
C ARG A 76 15.94 -2.95 -10.95
N LEU A 77 15.54 -2.98 -9.69
CA LEU A 77 16.25 -3.68 -8.62
C LEU A 77 16.35 -5.18 -8.91
N PHE A 78 15.23 -5.85 -9.17
CA PHE A 78 15.25 -7.29 -9.45
C PHE A 78 15.90 -7.65 -10.78
N SER A 79 15.85 -6.75 -11.77
CA SER A 79 16.61 -6.90 -13.02
C SER A 79 18.13 -6.89 -12.76
N GLN A 80 18.60 -6.04 -11.84
CA GLN A 80 20.01 -6.04 -11.40
C GLN A 80 20.36 -7.34 -10.67
N CYS A 81 19.51 -7.80 -9.74
CA CYS A 81 19.69 -9.06 -9.03
C CYS A 81 19.77 -10.26 -10.00
N HIS A 82 18.90 -10.32 -11.01
CA HIS A 82 18.92 -11.36 -12.05
C HIS A 82 20.26 -11.44 -12.77
N ARG A 83 20.89 -10.30 -13.08
CA ARG A 83 22.22 -10.28 -13.72
C ARG A 83 23.29 -10.87 -12.82
N GLN A 84 23.20 -10.67 -11.50
CA GLN A 84 24.19 -11.21 -10.56
C GLN A 84 24.12 -12.73 -10.40
N LEU A 85 22.96 -13.35 -10.66
CA LEU A 85 22.82 -14.81 -10.55
C LEU A 85 23.84 -15.57 -11.42
N TRP A 86 24.25 -14.99 -12.56
CA TRP A 86 25.12 -15.63 -13.54
C TRP A 86 26.59 -15.22 -13.45
N ASN A 87 26.93 -14.27 -12.59
CA ASN A 87 28.28 -13.71 -12.51
C ASN A 87 29.15 -14.32 -11.40
N HIS A 88 28.56 -15.12 -10.50
CA HIS A 88 29.23 -15.65 -9.32
C HIS A 88 28.98 -17.14 -9.15
N ASP A 89 30.02 -17.90 -8.79
CA ASP A 89 29.97 -19.36 -8.64
C ASP A 89 29.90 -19.85 -7.19
N ASP A 90 29.75 -18.93 -6.23
CA ASP A 90 29.67 -19.26 -4.81
C ASP A 90 28.42 -18.65 -4.15
N PHE A 91 27.84 -19.39 -3.20
CA PHE A 91 26.62 -19.02 -2.50
C PHE A 91 26.82 -17.77 -1.64
N ASP A 92 27.90 -17.71 -0.87
CA ASP A 92 28.13 -16.61 0.07
C ASP A 92 28.43 -15.31 -0.67
N THR A 93 29.17 -15.42 -1.78
CA THR A 93 29.41 -14.30 -2.70
C THR A 93 28.10 -13.79 -3.32
N LEU A 94 27.23 -14.69 -3.78
CA LEU A 94 25.92 -14.33 -4.31
C LEU A 94 25.05 -13.65 -3.24
N ALA A 95 24.98 -14.22 -2.04
CA ALA A 95 24.20 -13.68 -0.92
C ALA A 95 24.64 -12.26 -0.55
N ASN A 96 25.95 -12.03 -0.45
CA ASN A 96 26.50 -10.71 -0.14
C ASN A 96 26.20 -9.68 -1.24
N ASN A 97 26.31 -10.07 -2.52
CA ASN A 97 26.00 -9.16 -3.63
C ASN A 97 24.50 -8.80 -3.69
N LEU A 98 23.62 -9.78 -3.50
CA LEU A 98 22.18 -9.52 -3.41
C LEU A 98 21.86 -8.57 -2.27
N ARG A 99 22.44 -8.78 -1.09
CA ARG A 99 22.30 -7.87 0.05
C ARG A 99 22.73 -6.45 -0.31
N ASN A 100 23.91 -6.29 -0.93
CA ASN A 100 24.42 -4.97 -1.28
C ASN A 100 23.52 -4.23 -2.29
N ILE A 101 22.93 -4.96 -3.25
CA ILE A 101 22.01 -4.38 -4.24
C ILE A 101 20.68 -4.01 -3.57
N ILE A 102 20.09 -4.93 -2.82
CA ILE A 102 18.75 -4.76 -2.24
C ILE A 102 18.75 -3.70 -1.14
N CYS A 103 19.74 -3.72 -0.25
CA CYS A 103 19.91 -2.70 0.80
C CYS A 103 20.38 -1.34 0.28
N SER A 104 20.59 -1.17 -1.04
CA SER A 104 20.77 0.17 -1.62
C SER A 104 19.48 0.96 -1.73
N SER A 105 18.32 0.29 -1.58
CA SER A 105 17.01 0.94 -1.47
C SER A 105 16.78 1.47 -0.06
N GLU A 106 16.24 2.68 0.08
CA GLU A 106 16.01 3.30 1.40
C GLU A 106 14.97 2.55 2.24
N ASP A 107 14.05 1.83 1.61
CA ASP A 107 12.94 1.18 2.29
C ASP A 107 13.30 -0.21 2.86
N VAL A 108 14.44 -0.80 2.46
CA VAL A 108 14.87 -2.14 2.88
C VAL A 108 16.19 -2.07 3.62
N ASN A 109 16.18 -2.33 4.92
CA ASN A 109 17.36 -2.22 5.79
C ASN A 109 18.08 -3.56 6.02
N ASP A 110 17.41 -4.69 5.79
CA ASP A 110 18.02 -6.01 5.94
C ASP A 110 17.67 -6.92 4.75
N CYS A 111 18.65 -7.69 4.30
CA CYS A 111 18.48 -8.68 3.24
C CYS A 111 19.39 -9.86 3.51
N LYS A 112 18.79 -11.06 3.61
CA LYS A 112 19.53 -12.29 3.89
C LYS A 112 19.12 -13.40 2.93
N LEU A 113 20.12 -13.98 2.27
CA LEU A 113 20.01 -15.25 1.56
C LEU A 113 20.74 -16.30 2.39
N VAL A 114 20.02 -17.26 2.95
CA VAL A 114 20.58 -18.28 3.85
C VAL A 114 20.27 -19.68 3.34
N LYS A 115 21.24 -20.59 3.42
CA LYS A 115 21.00 -22.01 3.13
C LYS A 115 20.01 -22.58 4.14
N TYR A 116 19.23 -23.58 3.71
CA TYR A 116 18.33 -24.28 4.61
C TYR A 116 19.09 -24.89 5.79
N ASN A 117 18.47 -24.83 6.96
CA ASN A 117 18.95 -25.38 8.22
C ASN A 117 17.72 -25.75 9.07
N PRO A 118 17.72 -26.90 9.76
CA PRO A 118 16.59 -27.33 10.61
C PRO A 118 16.11 -26.31 11.64
N LYS A 119 16.97 -25.35 12.05
CA LYS A 119 16.55 -24.24 12.92
C LYS A 119 15.42 -23.36 12.33
N TYR A 120 15.19 -23.44 11.02
CA TYR A 120 14.13 -22.70 10.32
C TYR A 120 12.82 -23.48 10.18
N ASP A 121 12.74 -24.73 10.67
CA ASP A 121 11.56 -25.59 10.47
C ASP A 121 10.29 -24.99 11.07
N GLU A 122 10.37 -24.42 12.27
CA GLU A 122 9.23 -23.73 12.89
C GLU A 122 8.77 -22.53 12.05
N LEU A 123 9.70 -21.72 11.56
CA LEU A 123 9.40 -20.57 10.72
C LEU A 123 8.72 -21.01 9.41
N ILE A 124 9.24 -22.05 8.76
CA ILE A 124 8.67 -22.60 7.52
C ILE A 124 7.27 -23.15 7.79
N ALA A 125 7.08 -23.91 8.87
CA ALA A 125 5.80 -24.49 9.25
C ALA A 125 4.73 -23.43 9.53
N HIS A 126 5.10 -22.38 10.27
CA HIS A 126 4.17 -21.32 10.68
C HIS A 126 3.85 -20.31 9.57
N ARG A 127 4.80 -20.00 8.68
CA ARG A 127 4.68 -18.88 7.75
C ARG A 127 4.65 -19.26 6.27
N LEU A 128 5.28 -20.36 5.88
CA LEU A 128 5.61 -20.65 4.47
C LEU A 128 4.90 -21.89 3.91
N THR A 129 4.06 -22.55 4.70
CA THR A 129 3.39 -23.81 4.32
C THR A 129 2.39 -23.69 3.18
N HIS A 130 1.72 -22.55 3.02
CA HIS A 130 0.67 -22.40 2.01
C HIS A 130 1.18 -21.90 0.66
N SER A 131 2.00 -20.86 0.66
CA SER A 131 2.38 -20.12 -0.55
C SER A 131 3.89 -20.11 -0.80
N GLY A 132 4.69 -20.71 0.08
CA GLY A 132 6.15 -20.63 0.03
C GLY A 132 6.70 -19.23 0.32
N HIS A 133 5.86 -18.27 0.71
CA HIS A 133 6.30 -16.92 1.04
C HIS A 133 5.38 -16.27 2.08
N TYR A 134 5.91 -15.30 2.82
CA TYR A 134 5.21 -14.55 3.86
C TYR A 134 5.58 -13.07 3.80
N LEU A 135 4.58 -12.19 3.84
CA LEU A 135 4.77 -10.75 3.97
C LEU A 135 3.97 -10.25 5.18
N GLY A 136 4.60 -9.42 6.01
CA GLY A 136 3.92 -8.78 7.12
C GLY A 136 4.82 -8.55 8.32
N ARG A 137 4.21 -8.51 9.51
CA ARG A 137 4.91 -8.26 10.76
C ARG A 137 5.60 -9.51 11.29
N ILE A 138 6.76 -9.31 11.90
CA ILE A 138 7.55 -10.39 12.49
C ILE A 138 7.46 -10.40 14.02
N ASN A 139 7.36 -11.60 14.61
CA ASN A 139 7.41 -11.74 16.07
C ASN A 139 8.87 -11.64 16.58
N GLN A 140 9.07 -11.58 17.90
CA GLN A 140 10.41 -11.42 18.47
C GLN A 140 11.32 -12.65 18.20
N GLN A 141 10.79 -13.86 18.35
CA GLN A 141 11.56 -15.11 18.17
C GLN A 141 12.07 -15.27 16.73
N GLU A 142 11.20 -15.05 15.74
CA GLU A 142 11.53 -15.09 14.30
C GLU A 142 12.53 -13.97 13.94
N ARG A 143 12.43 -12.81 14.60
CA ARG A 143 13.34 -11.69 14.37
C ARG A 143 14.75 -12.00 14.85
N GLU A 144 14.90 -12.50 16.07
CA GLU A 144 16.19 -12.93 16.63
C GLU A 144 16.85 -14.04 15.77
N LEU A 145 16.04 -14.83 15.05
CA LEU A 145 16.51 -15.92 14.20
C LEU A 145 17.13 -15.44 12.88
N LEU A 146 16.55 -14.42 12.23
CA LEU A 146 16.89 -14.06 10.85
C LEU A 146 17.04 -12.56 10.58
N PHE A 147 16.68 -11.64 11.48
CA PHE A 147 16.63 -10.21 11.20
C PHE A 147 17.32 -9.36 12.27
N SER A 148 17.41 -8.06 12.00
CA SER A 148 17.93 -7.05 12.94
C SER A 148 16.84 -6.58 13.90
N GLU A 149 17.19 -6.08 15.09
CA GLU A 149 16.21 -5.75 16.15
C GLU A 149 15.19 -4.67 15.74
N ASP A 150 15.60 -3.74 14.89
CA ASP A 150 14.84 -2.61 14.36
C ASP A 150 13.85 -3.00 13.24
N THR A 151 13.88 -4.25 12.78
CA THR A 151 12.99 -4.74 11.73
C THR A 151 11.55 -4.85 12.23
N GLN A 152 10.62 -4.20 11.54
CA GLN A 152 9.20 -4.16 11.90
C GLN A 152 8.29 -4.89 10.90
N SER A 153 8.65 -4.89 9.62
CA SER A 153 8.00 -5.72 8.61
C SER A 153 9.03 -6.53 7.85
N VAL A 154 8.60 -7.69 7.34
CA VAL A 154 9.44 -8.65 6.63
C VAL A 154 8.73 -9.23 5.42
N ALA A 155 9.53 -9.60 4.42
CA ALA A 155 9.13 -10.50 3.35
C ALA A 155 10.07 -11.70 3.32
N ILE A 156 9.53 -12.90 3.40
CA ILE A 156 10.28 -14.15 3.50
C ILE A 156 9.84 -15.06 2.36
N TYR A 157 10.80 -15.60 1.61
CA TYR A 157 10.56 -16.47 0.47
C TYR A 157 11.37 -17.76 0.62
N LEU A 158 10.68 -18.89 0.56
CA LEU A 158 11.29 -20.21 0.51
C LEU A 158 11.80 -20.49 -0.90
N ILE A 159 13.03 -20.97 -1.01
CA ILE A 159 13.60 -21.43 -2.26
C ILE A 159 13.61 -22.95 -2.23
N GLY A 160 12.88 -23.57 -3.16
CA GLY A 160 12.53 -24.99 -3.12
C GLY A 160 11.09 -25.19 -2.68
N ASP A 161 10.79 -26.36 -2.12
CA ASP A 161 9.48 -26.67 -1.56
C ASP A 161 9.61 -27.07 -0.08
N THR A 162 8.48 -27.23 0.61
CA THR A 162 8.48 -27.60 2.03
C THR A 162 9.03 -29.01 2.32
N LYS A 163 9.16 -29.86 1.29
CA LYS A 163 9.74 -31.22 1.42
C LYS A 163 11.24 -31.23 1.15
N HIS A 164 11.70 -30.33 0.30
CA HIS A 164 13.07 -30.16 -0.17
C HIS A 164 13.45 -28.67 -0.12
N PRO A 165 13.51 -28.07 1.09
CA PRO A 165 13.92 -26.69 1.24
C PRO A 165 15.41 -26.54 0.92
N ILE A 166 15.75 -25.57 0.07
CA ILE A 166 17.13 -25.32 -0.36
C ILE A 166 17.71 -24.11 0.39
N ALA A 167 16.96 -23.01 0.41
CA ALA A 167 17.39 -21.75 1.00
C ALA A 167 16.19 -20.87 1.34
N ILE A 168 16.43 -19.79 2.09
CA ILE A 168 15.46 -18.74 2.38
C ILE A 168 16.04 -17.41 1.91
N LEU A 169 15.26 -16.65 1.15
CA LEU A 169 15.52 -15.24 0.87
C LEU A 169 14.58 -14.39 1.73
N ALA A 170 15.16 -13.49 2.51
CA ALA A 170 14.45 -12.70 3.50
C ALA A 170 14.82 -11.22 3.38
N PHE A 171 13.81 -10.37 3.47
CA PHE A 171 13.89 -8.91 3.42
C PHE A 171 13.30 -8.34 4.70
N GLY A 172 13.96 -7.34 5.26
CA GLY A 172 13.53 -6.60 6.45
C GLY A 172 13.42 -5.12 6.16
N SER A 173 12.43 -4.48 6.79
CA SER A 173 12.25 -3.04 6.80
C SER A 173 11.93 -2.55 8.22
N SER A 174 12.44 -1.37 8.57
CA SER A 174 12.06 -0.67 9.81
C SER A 174 10.65 -0.06 9.75
N ASN A 175 10.05 0.03 8.55
CA ASN A 175 8.69 0.50 8.37
C ASN A 175 7.69 -0.67 8.48
N VAL A 176 6.71 -0.54 9.37
CA VAL A 176 5.66 -1.56 9.63
C VAL A 176 4.81 -1.88 8.39
N ASN A 177 4.61 -0.89 7.53
CA ASN A 177 3.69 -0.97 6.39
C ASN A 177 4.44 -1.13 5.06
N HIS A 178 5.76 -1.40 5.11
CA HIS A 178 6.52 -1.59 3.88
C HIS A 178 6.23 -2.94 3.24
N PHE A 179 6.24 -4.04 3.99
CA PHE A 179 5.86 -5.36 3.48
C PHE A 179 4.45 -5.72 3.93
N GLU A 180 3.47 -5.51 3.05
CA GLU A 180 2.06 -5.83 3.31
C GLU A 180 1.58 -6.97 2.40
N PRO A 181 0.67 -7.85 2.87
CA PRO A 181 0.14 -8.95 2.07
C PRO A 181 -0.57 -8.51 0.77
N ALA A 182 -1.03 -7.26 0.72
CA ALA A 182 -1.71 -6.70 -0.46
C ALA A 182 -0.75 -6.24 -1.56
N GLN A 183 0.56 -6.15 -1.27
CA GLN A 183 1.55 -5.78 -2.28
C GLN A 183 1.75 -6.89 -3.31
N ASP A 184 1.93 -6.49 -4.56
CA ASP A 184 2.27 -7.40 -5.64
C ASP A 184 3.72 -7.90 -5.47
N ASN A 185 3.90 -9.22 -5.60
CA ASN A 185 5.19 -9.89 -5.45
C ASN A 185 5.69 -10.52 -6.76
N LEU A 186 5.05 -10.22 -7.89
CA LEU A 186 5.35 -10.84 -9.19
C LEU A 186 6.85 -10.84 -9.53
N PHE A 187 7.51 -9.69 -9.45
CA PHE A 187 8.93 -9.56 -9.78
C PHE A 187 9.84 -10.35 -8.82
N VAL A 188 9.45 -10.42 -7.54
CA VAL A 188 10.19 -11.18 -6.53
C VAL A 188 10.05 -12.67 -6.79
N LEU A 189 8.83 -13.14 -7.07
CA LEU A 189 8.54 -14.54 -7.36
C LEU A 189 9.26 -15.02 -8.63
N ASP A 190 9.26 -14.21 -9.69
CA ASP A 190 10.04 -14.48 -10.90
C ASP A 190 11.53 -14.61 -10.59
N PHE A 191 12.07 -13.73 -9.75
CA PHE A 191 13.45 -13.80 -9.30
C PHE A 191 13.73 -15.05 -8.45
N ILE A 192 12.83 -15.44 -7.54
CA ILE A 192 12.97 -16.65 -6.72
C ILE A 192 13.05 -17.90 -7.60
N ASN A 193 12.24 -17.97 -8.67
CA ASN A 193 12.30 -19.08 -9.62
C ASN A 193 13.67 -19.16 -10.32
N ALA A 194 14.20 -18.02 -10.78
CA ALA A 194 15.53 -17.97 -11.39
C ALA A 194 16.65 -18.32 -10.39
N LEU A 195 16.54 -17.83 -9.16
CA LEU A 195 17.48 -18.12 -8.06
C LEU A 195 17.46 -19.61 -7.70
N HIS A 196 16.27 -20.23 -7.62
CA HIS A 196 16.13 -21.67 -7.38
C HIS A 196 16.92 -22.50 -8.40
N LEU A 197 16.74 -22.23 -9.69
CA LEU A 197 17.48 -22.90 -10.76
C LEU A 197 18.99 -22.69 -10.67
N ARG A 198 19.43 -21.48 -10.25
CA ARG A 198 20.86 -21.21 -10.06
C ARG A 198 21.42 -22.00 -8.88
N LEU A 199 20.72 -22.03 -7.75
CA LEU A 199 21.16 -22.75 -6.56
C LEU A 199 21.25 -24.26 -6.81
N GLN A 200 20.34 -24.84 -7.60
CA GLN A 200 20.43 -26.25 -8.01
C GLN A 200 21.68 -26.58 -8.82
N LYS A 201 22.23 -25.62 -9.58
CA LYS A 201 23.48 -25.80 -10.33
C LYS A 201 24.74 -25.60 -9.47
N LEU A 202 24.61 -24.96 -8.32
CA LEU A 202 25.70 -24.70 -7.37
C LEU A 202 25.83 -25.80 -6.31
N ALA A 203 24.79 -26.64 -6.15
CA ALA A 203 24.75 -27.80 -5.27
C ALA A 203 25.39 -29.03 -5.93
#